data_AF-A0A967ABR9-F1
#
_entry.id   AF-A0A967ABR9-F1
#
_cell.length_a   1.000
_cell.length_b   1.000
_cell.length_c   1.000
_cell.angle_alpha   90.00
_cell.angle_beta   90.00
_cell.angle_gamma   90.00
#
_symmetry.space_group_name_H-M   'P 1'
#
loop_
_entity.id
_entity.type
_entity.pdbx_description
1 polymer ?
#
loop_
_entity_poly.entity_id
_entity_poly.type
_entity_poly.pdbx_seq_one_letter_code
_entity_poly.pdbx_strand_id
1 'polypeptide(L)'
;MSNPEPTIRINVDVTNPGQFFACCGLLELADRLWPGAEGWFDNTIFNLCADGSIREMLTRITLNTPNEKLLVCGNVPVKPIIAPLELMLGSEATQLLVIDFWMCVAVVKGKVQAISNPPWNCWSGQQTPLRIWMSLRDALRETLDKKSDDELHNLFMITSPLTGRFGFDSVAAWSALDIGFSPNDQGMAVRSSPASELLAAVGIQRFRPLVSDDRQTISYATWSIPVGPTVAATMASLAVSGGGISYELSVISRGQYAALGHAKLKQGVSNHVYV
;
A
#
# COMPACT_ATOMS: atom_id res chain seq x y z
N MET A 1 4.68 8.00 28.93
CA MET A 1 3.43 8.68 28.56
C MET A 1 2.51 7.60 27.99
N SER A 2 1.25 7.53 28.42
CA SER A 2 0.28 6.59 27.83
C SER A 2 -0.16 7.12 26.47
N ASN A 3 -0.28 6.24 25.48
CA ASN A 3 -0.86 6.58 24.17
C ASN A 3 -2.33 7.06 24.35
N PRO A 4 -2.84 7.92 23.45
CA PRO A 4 -4.25 8.31 23.46
C PRO A 4 -5.14 7.09 23.18
N GLU A 5 -6.42 7.21 23.52
CA GLU A 5 -7.40 6.17 23.21
C GLU A 5 -7.70 6.18 21.69
N PRO A 6 -7.46 5.07 20.97
CA PRO A 6 -7.67 5.02 19.53
C PRO A 6 -9.15 4.94 19.17
N THR A 7 -9.56 5.68 18.14
CA THR A 7 -10.93 5.64 17.60
C THR A 7 -11.13 4.48 16.61
N ILE A 8 -10.05 4.01 15.98
CA ILE A 8 -10.06 2.87 15.05
C ILE A 8 -8.95 1.89 15.45
N ARG A 9 -9.28 0.59 15.45
CA ARG A 9 -8.33 -0.52 15.69
C ARG A 9 -8.47 -1.55 14.59
N ILE A 10 -7.36 -1.91 13.95
CA ILE A 10 -7.31 -2.88 12.86
C ILE A 10 -6.34 -3.99 13.21
N ASN A 11 -6.79 -5.24 13.11
CA ASN A 11 -5.91 -6.40 13.19
C ASN A 11 -4.99 -6.43 11.98
N VAL A 12 -3.69 -6.57 12.24
CA VAL A 12 -2.64 -6.53 11.23
C VAL A 12 -1.61 -7.61 11.49
N ASP A 13 -1.26 -8.32 10.42
CA ASP A 13 -0.03 -9.07 10.33
C ASP A 13 1.03 -8.21 9.64
N VAL A 14 1.90 -7.61 10.45
CA VAL A 14 2.99 -6.74 9.98
C VAL A 14 4.06 -7.48 9.19
N THR A 15 4.03 -8.81 9.15
CA THR A 15 4.93 -9.61 8.29
C THR A 15 4.37 -9.79 6.88
N ASN A 16 3.06 -9.53 6.67
CA ASN A 16 2.49 -9.32 5.36
C ASN A 16 2.68 -7.84 4.94
N PRO A 17 3.57 -7.53 3.98
CA PRO A 17 3.85 -6.16 3.58
C PRO A 17 2.61 -5.42 3.06
N GLY A 18 1.66 -6.12 2.43
CA GLY A 18 0.42 -5.51 2.00
C GLY A 18 -0.42 -5.00 3.16
N GLN A 19 -0.45 -5.71 4.29
CA GLN A 19 -1.18 -5.24 5.46
C GLN A 19 -0.45 -4.08 6.16
N PHE A 20 0.88 -4.16 6.28
CA PHE A 20 1.69 -3.06 6.82
C PHE A 20 1.53 -1.76 6.01
N PHE A 21 1.69 -1.82 4.69
CA PHE A 21 1.50 -0.65 3.83
C PHE A 21 0.04 -0.21 3.79
N ALA A 22 -0.93 -1.11 3.98
CA ALA A 22 -2.32 -0.73 4.13
C ALA A 22 -2.58 0.10 5.40
N CYS A 23 -1.96 -0.24 6.54
CA CYS A 23 -1.98 0.61 7.74
C CYS A 23 -1.43 2.01 7.45
N CYS A 24 -0.32 2.09 6.71
CA CYS A 24 0.26 3.36 6.28
C CYS A 24 -0.73 4.15 5.39
N GLY A 25 -1.45 3.45 4.51
CA GLY A 25 -2.50 4.04 3.68
C GLY A 25 -3.69 4.54 4.47
N LEU A 26 -4.13 3.80 5.50
CA LEU A 26 -5.17 4.24 6.41
C LEU A 26 -4.79 5.55 7.11
N LEU A 27 -3.55 5.65 7.60
CA LEU A 27 -3.06 6.89 8.23
C LEU A 27 -3.00 8.06 7.24
N GLU A 28 -2.51 7.84 6.02
CA GLU A 28 -2.48 8.89 4.97
C GLU A 28 -3.90 9.38 4.61
N LEU A 29 -4.85 8.46 4.46
CA LEU A 29 -6.23 8.82 4.13
C LEU A 29 -6.92 9.53 5.30
N ALA A 30 -6.71 9.04 6.51
CA ALA A 30 -7.29 9.63 7.70
C ALA A 30 -6.83 11.07 7.89
N ASP A 31 -5.53 11.37 7.76
CA ASP A 31 -5.02 12.74 7.92
C ASP A 31 -5.48 13.68 6.78
N ARG A 32 -5.69 13.14 5.57
CA ARG A 32 -6.25 13.93 4.45
C ARG A 32 -7.72 14.26 4.62
N LEU A 33 -8.50 13.35 5.22
CA LEU A 33 -9.93 13.54 5.48
C LEU A 33 -10.16 14.34 6.76
N TRP A 34 -9.34 14.10 7.78
CA TRP A 34 -9.42 14.62 9.14
C TRP A 34 -8.00 15.02 9.61
N PRO A 35 -7.54 16.24 9.28
CA PRO A 35 -6.18 16.68 9.61
C PRO A 35 -5.86 16.57 11.10
N GLY A 36 -4.68 16.02 11.41
CA GLY A 36 -4.26 15.72 12.78
C GLY A 36 -4.45 14.25 13.16
N ALA A 37 -4.69 13.36 12.20
CA ALA A 37 -4.79 11.94 12.46
C ALA A 37 -3.43 11.36 12.88
N GLU A 38 -3.44 10.49 13.89
CA GLU A 38 -2.24 9.83 14.42
C GLU A 38 -2.41 8.32 14.40
N GLY A 39 -1.38 7.59 13.96
CA GLY A 39 -1.39 6.13 13.93
C GLY A 39 -0.17 5.55 14.65
N TRP A 40 -0.32 4.33 15.18
CA TRP A 40 0.77 3.55 15.78
C TRP A 40 0.47 2.06 15.78
N PHE A 41 1.52 1.25 15.82
CA PHE A 41 1.42 -0.19 15.96
C PHE A 41 1.53 -0.60 17.43
N ASP A 42 0.68 -1.54 17.83
CA ASP A 42 0.78 -2.27 19.08
C ASP A 42 0.62 -3.77 18.77
N ASN A 43 1.75 -4.46 18.69
CA ASN A 43 1.82 -5.89 18.35
C ASN A 43 1.09 -6.22 17.03
N THR A 44 -0.07 -6.88 17.12
CA THR A 44 -0.89 -7.33 15.99
C THR A 44 -2.05 -6.36 15.68
N ILE A 45 -2.01 -5.15 16.24
CA ILE A 45 -3.04 -4.14 16.09
C ILE A 45 -2.40 -2.85 15.57
N PHE A 46 -3.00 -2.28 14.52
CA PHE A 46 -2.76 -0.89 14.14
C PHE A 46 -3.85 -0.02 14.74
N ASN A 47 -3.42 0.95 15.52
CA ASN A 47 -4.27 1.91 16.19
C ASN A 47 -4.24 3.23 15.41
N LEU A 48 -5.40 3.88 15.32
CA LEU A 48 -5.57 5.14 14.62
C LEU A 48 -6.51 6.04 15.43
N CYS A 49 -6.07 7.26 15.69
CA CYS A 49 -6.88 8.36 16.21
C CYS A 49 -7.23 9.29 15.05
N ALA A 50 -8.52 9.43 14.78
CA ALA A 50 -9.07 10.38 13.82
C ALA A 50 -10.55 10.66 14.13
N ASP A 51 -11.09 11.75 13.59
CA ASP A 51 -12.45 12.23 13.88
C ASP A 51 -13.56 11.41 13.20
N GLY A 52 -13.23 10.56 12.22
CA GLY A 52 -14.23 9.76 11.51
C GLY A 52 -14.00 8.25 11.61
N SER A 53 -14.82 7.51 10.86
CA SER A 53 -14.88 6.05 10.95
C SER A 53 -14.11 5.35 9.81
N ILE A 54 -13.71 4.09 10.06
CA ILE A 54 -13.12 3.24 9.02
C ILE A 54 -14.06 3.09 7.82
N ARG A 55 -15.37 2.91 8.03
CA ARG A 55 -16.33 2.79 6.93
C ARG A 55 -16.36 4.06 6.09
N GLU A 56 -16.48 5.22 6.73
CA GLU A 56 -16.51 6.49 6.02
C GLU A 56 -15.28 6.64 5.13
N MET A 57 -14.08 6.42 5.69
CA MET A 57 -12.83 6.48 4.93
C MET A 57 -12.81 5.52 3.73
N LEU A 58 -13.23 4.26 3.91
CA LEU A 58 -13.31 3.27 2.84
C LEU A 58 -14.37 3.63 1.79
N THR A 59 -15.48 4.24 2.21
CA THR A 59 -16.48 4.79 1.29
C THR A 59 -15.88 5.93 0.46
N ARG A 60 -15.10 6.84 1.06
CA ARG A 60 -14.50 7.98 0.34
C ARG A 60 -13.50 7.54 -0.72
N ILE A 61 -12.61 6.60 -0.42
CA ILE A 61 -11.64 6.08 -1.41
C ILE A 61 -12.29 5.26 -2.53
N THR A 62 -13.47 4.68 -2.28
CA THR A 62 -14.20 3.90 -3.28
C THR A 62 -15.30 4.68 -4.01
N LEU A 63 -15.58 5.92 -3.60
CA LEU A 63 -16.71 6.70 -4.11
C LEU A 63 -16.54 7.03 -5.59
N ASN A 64 -15.41 7.63 -5.93
CA ASN A 64 -15.14 8.20 -7.25
C ASN A 64 -14.29 7.25 -8.11
N THR A 65 -14.45 7.36 -9.42
CA THR A 65 -13.53 6.73 -10.37
C THR A 65 -12.25 7.56 -10.44
N PRO A 66 -11.05 6.96 -10.32
CA PRO A 66 -9.80 7.68 -10.49
C PRO A 66 -9.69 8.29 -11.88
N ASN A 67 -9.08 9.47 -11.97
CA ASN A 67 -8.69 10.06 -13.24
C ASN A 67 -7.29 9.55 -13.64
N GLU A 68 -7.17 9.00 -14.86
CA GLU A 68 -5.90 8.49 -15.39
C GLU A 68 -5.09 9.65 -16.00
N LYS A 69 -3.88 9.91 -15.50
CA LYS A 69 -3.04 11.01 -16.00
C LYS A 69 -2.13 10.52 -17.13
N LEU A 70 -2.49 10.87 -18.37
CA LEU A 70 -1.70 10.53 -19.56
C LEU A 70 -0.59 11.54 -19.87
N LEU A 71 -0.46 12.60 -19.07
CA LEU A 71 0.60 13.58 -19.12
C LEU A 71 1.14 13.83 -17.70
N VAL A 72 2.47 13.84 -17.57
CA VAL A 72 3.18 14.16 -16.32
C VAL A 72 4.25 15.22 -16.58
N CYS A 73 4.70 15.89 -15.52
CA CYS A 73 5.71 16.95 -15.62
C CYS A 73 5.40 18.00 -16.71
N GLY A 74 4.13 18.40 -16.82
CA GLY A 74 3.63 19.36 -17.81
C GLY A 74 3.21 18.72 -19.14
N ASN A 75 4.11 18.03 -19.83
CA ASN A 75 3.85 17.54 -21.19
C ASN A 75 4.49 16.20 -21.54
N VAL A 76 5.04 15.46 -20.57
CA VAL A 76 5.64 14.14 -20.81
C VAL A 76 4.52 13.11 -20.98
N PRO A 77 4.36 12.47 -22.15
CA PRO A 77 3.32 11.48 -22.37
C PRO A 77 3.58 10.22 -21.55
N VAL A 78 2.50 9.67 -21.00
CA VAL A 78 2.51 8.41 -20.23
C VAL A 78 1.59 7.39 -20.89
N LYS A 79 2.06 6.16 -21.01
CA LYS A 79 1.24 5.06 -21.52
C LYS A 79 0.27 4.60 -20.42
N PRO A 80 -0.97 4.19 -20.74
CA PRO A 80 -1.95 3.71 -19.75
C PRO A 80 -1.40 2.63 -18.80
N ILE A 81 -0.52 1.75 -19.27
CA ILE A 81 0.10 0.67 -18.47
C ILE A 81 0.89 1.16 -17.25
N ILE A 82 1.30 2.43 -17.21
CA ILE A 82 2.01 3.06 -16.09
C ILE A 82 1.45 4.45 -15.74
N ALA A 83 0.26 4.80 -16.23
CA ALA A 83 -0.32 6.11 -16.00
C ALA A 83 -0.65 6.32 -14.50
N PRO A 84 -0.27 7.46 -13.90
CA PRO A 84 -0.69 7.82 -12.56
C PRO A 84 -2.21 7.86 -12.41
N LEU A 85 -2.66 7.59 -11.19
CA LEU A 85 -4.07 7.72 -10.81
C LEU A 85 -4.26 8.93 -9.90
N GLU A 86 -5.19 9.78 -10.27
CA GLU A 86 -5.63 10.91 -9.47
C GLU A 86 -6.96 10.57 -8.79
N LEU A 87 -6.94 10.57 -7.46
CA LEU A 87 -8.02 10.18 -6.58
C LEU A 87 -8.58 11.42 -5.90
N MET A 88 -9.88 11.61 -6.05
CA MET A 88 -10.61 12.67 -5.35
C MET A 88 -11.37 12.06 -4.18
N LEU A 89 -10.89 12.29 -2.96
CA LEU A 89 -11.52 11.81 -1.73
C LEU A 89 -12.66 12.74 -1.27
N GLY A 90 -12.77 13.96 -1.80
CA GLY A 90 -13.85 14.90 -1.48
C GLY A 90 -13.74 16.19 -2.28
N SER A 91 -14.18 17.32 -1.74
CA SER A 91 -14.17 18.61 -2.46
C SER A 91 -12.96 19.48 -2.18
N GLU A 92 -12.16 19.15 -1.15
CA GLU A 92 -11.02 19.96 -0.74
C GLU A 92 -9.73 19.59 -1.46
N ALA A 93 -8.80 20.54 -1.61
CA ALA A 93 -7.53 20.30 -2.27
C ALA A 93 -6.65 19.27 -1.52
N THR A 94 -6.72 19.23 -0.19
CA THR A 94 -6.05 18.23 0.68
C THR A 94 -6.53 16.80 0.41
N GLN A 95 -7.75 16.66 -0.12
CA GLN A 95 -8.42 15.41 -0.43
C GLN A 95 -8.12 14.91 -1.86
N LEU A 96 -7.23 15.59 -2.60
CA LEU A 96 -6.69 15.13 -3.87
C LEU A 96 -5.39 14.35 -3.66
N LEU A 97 -5.37 13.08 -4.07
CA LEU A 97 -4.20 12.21 -3.98
C LEU A 97 -3.81 11.73 -5.38
N VAL A 98 -2.54 11.92 -5.77
CA VAL A 98 -1.98 11.31 -6.98
C VAL A 98 -1.11 10.14 -6.57
N ILE A 99 -1.40 8.96 -7.12
CA ILE A 99 -0.62 7.74 -6.94
C ILE A 99 0.13 7.45 -8.23
N ASP A 100 1.46 7.40 -8.13
CA ASP A 100 2.38 7.27 -9.26
C ASP A 100 3.65 6.46 -8.93
N PHE A 101 3.72 5.84 -7.75
CA PHE A 101 4.93 5.18 -7.25
C PHE A 101 5.52 4.11 -8.19
N TRP A 102 4.71 3.53 -9.08
CA TRP A 102 5.08 2.54 -10.09
C TRP A 102 5.74 3.11 -11.35
N MET A 103 5.84 4.42 -11.47
CA MET A 103 6.48 5.09 -12.60
C MET A 103 7.47 6.15 -12.11
N CYS A 104 8.38 6.52 -13.00
CA CYS A 104 9.22 7.70 -12.81
C CYS A 104 9.49 8.39 -14.15
N VAL A 105 9.87 9.66 -14.10
CA VAL A 105 10.33 10.39 -15.27
C VAL A 105 11.85 10.37 -15.28
N ALA A 106 12.44 9.87 -16.37
CA ALA A 106 13.87 9.75 -16.52
C ALA A 106 14.32 10.16 -17.92
N VAL A 107 15.60 10.48 -18.06
CA VAL A 107 16.22 10.72 -19.37
C VAL A 107 16.71 9.38 -19.92
N VAL A 108 16.04 8.88 -20.96
CA VAL A 108 16.41 7.64 -21.65
C VAL A 108 16.86 7.97 -23.07
N LYS A 109 18.10 7.63 -23.39
CA LYS A 109 18.73 7.92 -24.71
C LYS A 109 18.57 9.39 -25.10
N GLY A 110 18.81 10.30 -24.15
CA GLY A 110 18.75 11.75 -24.34
C GLY A 110 17.34 12.36 -24.40
N LYS A 111 16.28 11.58 -24.15
CA LYS A 111 14.89 12.07 -24.15
C LYS A 111 14.23 11.87 -22.79
N VAL A 112 13.59 12.91 -22.27
CA VAL A 112 12.74 12.84 -21.07
C VAL A 112 11.52 11.96 -21.36
N GLN A 113 11.36 10.88 -20.62
CA GLN A 113 10.30 9.89 -20.83
C GLN A 113 9.78 9.37 -19.49
N ALA A 114 8.48 9.09 -19.43
CA ALA A 114 7.90 8.30 -18.36
C ALA A 114 8.24 6.82 -18.56
N ILE A 115 8.81 6.19 -17.54
CA ILE A 115 9.20 4.79 -17.52
C ILE A 115 8.64 4.10 -16.29
N SER A 116 8.56 2.77 -16.33
CA SER A 116 8.22 1.96 -15.16
C SER A 116 9.28 2.12 -14.06
N ASN A 117 8.86 1.98 -12.81
CA ASN A 117 9.73 2.06 -11.63
C ASN A 117 9.75 0.72 -10.85
N PRO A 118 10.55 -0.27 -11.28
CA PRO A 118 10.71 -1.53 -10.55
C PRO A 118 11.28 -1.32 -9.14
N PRO A 119 10.87 -2.15 -8.16
CA PRO A 119 10.01 -3.33 -8.29
C PRO A 119 8.50 -3.00 -8.24
N TRP A 120 8.13 -1.73 -8.23
CA TRP A 120 6.77 -1.29 -7.88
C TRP A 120 5.74 -1.38 -9.01
N ASN A 121 6.16 -1.70 -10.22
CA ASN A 121 5.28 -2.03 -11.34
C ASN A 121 4.93 -3.53 -11.32
N CYS A 122 4.16 -3.95 -10.31
CA CYS A 122 3.87 -5.34 -9.97
C CYS A 122 2.82 -6.04 -10.85
N TRP A 123 2.68 -5.66 -12.13
CA TRP A 123 1.72 -6.26 -13.07
C TRP A 123 2.32 -6.50 -14.45
N SER A 124 1.67 -7.37 -15.23
CA SER A 124 2.06 -7.70 -16.60
C SER A 124 0.86 -7.73 -17.57
N GLY A 125 1.17 -7.93 -18.85
CA GLY A 125 0.17 -8.12 -19.89
C GLY A 125 -0.64 -6.85 -20.16
N GLN A 126 -1.96 -7.00 -20.30
CA GLN A 126 -2.91 -5.92 -20.63
C GLN A 126 -3.51 -5.23 -19.38
N GLN A 127 -2.93 -5.47 -18.20
CA GLN A 127 -3.33 -4.82 -16.95
C GLN A 127 -2.82 -3.38 -16.91
N THR A 128 -3.66 -2.45 -16.46
CA THR A 128 -3.30 -1.05 -16.20
C THR A 128 -3.63 -0.70 -14.76
N PRO A 129 -2.98 0.31 -14.15
CA PRO A 129 -3.31 0.77 -12.80
C PRO A 129 -4.80 1.06 -12.64
N LEU A 130 -5.43 1.72 -13.62
CA LEU A 130 -6.86 2.01 -13.57
C LEU A 130 -7.73 0.74 -13.55
N ARG A 131 -7.43 -0.25 -14.41
CA ARG A 131 -8.19 -1.51 -14.44
C ARG A 131 -8.05 -2.30 -13.14
N ILE A 132 -6.83 -2.37 -12.59
CA ILE A 132 -6.57 -3.01 -11.31
C ILE A 132 -7.35 -2.29 -10.20
N TRP A 133 -7.23 -0.96 -10.12
CA TRP A 133 -7.91 -0.15 -9.11
C TRP A 133 -9.42 -0.35 -9.14
N MET A 134 -10.04 -0.28 -10.32
CA MET A 134 -11.48 -0.45 -10.49
C MET A 134 -11.94 -1.83 -10.01
N SER A 135 -11.23 -2.89 -10.37
CA SER A 135 -11.55 -4.25 -9.90
C SER A 135 -11.47 -4.38 -8.38
N LEU A 136 -10.44 -3.80 -7.75
CA LEU A 136 -10.30 -3.85 -6.29
C LEU A 136 -11.36 -2.98 -5.59
N ARG A 137 -11.66 -1.81 -6.17
CA ARG A 137 -12.65 -0.86 -5.65
C ARG A 137 -14.04 -1.48 -5.61
N ASP A 138 -14.44 -2.14 -6.69
CA ASP A 138 -15.76 -2.74 -6.79
C ASP A 138 -15.89 -3.93 -5.81
N ALA A 139 -14.83 -4.74 -5.64
CA ALA A 139 -14.79 -5.79 -4.63
C ALA A 139 -14.80 -5.26 -3.19
N LEU A 140 -14.15 -4.12 -2.93
CA LEU A 140 -14.19 -3.46 -1.63
C LEU A 140 -15.58 -2.89 -1.33
N ARG A 141 -16.25 -2.30 -2.32
CA ARG A 141 -17.65 -1.85 -2.18
C ARG A 141 -18.59 -2.99 -1.79
N GLU A 142 -18.50 -4.11 -2.50
CA GLU A 142 -19.28 -5.31 -2.17
C GLU A 142 -19.01 -5.79 -0.73
N THR A 143 -17.77 -5.66 -0.26
CA THR A 143 -17.41 -5.97 1.12
C THR A 143 -18.09 -5.03 2.10
N LEU A 144 -18.05 -3.72 1.83
CA LEU A 144 -18.70 -2.72 2.68
C LEU A 144 -20.22 -2.93 2.75
N ASP A 145 -20.87 -3.32 1.65
CA ASP A 145 -22.32 -3.57 1.63
C ASP A 145 -22.72 -4.79 2.48
N LYS A 146 -21.82 -5.77 2.63
CA LYS A 146 -22.10 -7.05 3.31
C LYS A 146 -21.66 -7.12 4.76
N LYS A 147 -20.74 -6.25 5.18
CA LYS A 147 -20.06 -6.33 6.47
C LYS A 147 -20.54 -5.23 7.39
N SER A 148 -20.76 -5.56 8.67
CA SER A 148 -21.02 -4.56 9.71
C SER A 148 -19.75 -3.79 10.07
N ASP A 149 -19.90 -2.66 10.76
CA ASP A 149 -18.76 -1.86 11.24
C ASP A 149 -17.87 -2.66 12.19
N ASP A 150 -18.50 -3.47 13.05
CA ASP A 150 -17.81 -4.36 13.97
C ASP A 150 -16.97 -5.41 13.24
N GLU A 151 -17.28 -5.81 12.01
CA GLU A 151 -16.45 -6.78 11.27
C GLU A 151 -15.21 -6.13 10.63
N LEU A 152 -15.20 -4.81 10.46
CA LEU A 152 -14.13 -4.09 9.76
C LEU A 152 -12.82 -4.03 10.55
N HIS A 153 -12.79 -4.41 11.83
CA HIS A 153 -11.51 -4.56 12.54
C HIS A 153 -10.62 -5.67 11.94
N ASN A 154 -11.19 -6.63 11.21
CA ASN A 154 -10.47 -7.67 10.48
C ASN A 154 -10.34 -7.37 8.98
N LEU A 155 -10.36 -6.10 8.59
CA LEU A 155 -10.41 -5.64 7.19
C LEU A 155 -9.47 -6.41 6.25
N PHE A 156 -8.22 -6.62 6.68
CA PHE A 156 -7.19 -7.26 5.86
C PHE A 156 -7.34 -8.77 5.72
N MET A 157 -8.18 -9.40 6.55
CA MET A 157 -8.48 -10.84 6.49
C MET A 157 -9.67 -11.13 5.57
N ILE A 158 -10.42 -10.10 5.16
CA ILE A 158 -11.55 -10.24 4.25
C ILE A 158 -11.00 -10.35 2.83
N THR A 159 -11.16 -11.52 2.22
CA THR A 159 -10.63 -11.84 0.88
C THR A 159 -11.74 -12.14 -0.13
N SER A 160 -11.50 -11.77 -1.38
CA SER A 160 -12.38 -12.09 -2.51
C SER A 160 -11.56 -12.57 -3.72
N PRO A 161 -12.17 -13.35 -4.62
CA PRO A 161 -11.52 -13.73 -5.88
C PRO A 161 -11.31 -12.49 -6.76
N LEU A 162 -10.05 -12.16 -7.07
CA LEU A 162 -9.67 -10.98 -7.84
C LEU A 162 -8.99 -11.36 -9.16
N THR A 163 -9.34 -10.62 -10.23
CA THR A 163 -8.77 -10.77 -11.58
C THR A 163 -7.60 -9.81 -11.86
N GLY A 164 -7.41 -8.80 -11.01
CA GLY A 164 -6.30 -7.85 -11.04
C GLY A 164 -5.94 -7.41 -9.62
N ARG A 165 -4.64 -7.19 -9.36
CA ARG A 165 -4.12 -6.74 -8.05
C ARG A 165 -2.77 -6.06 -8.22
N PHE A 166 -2.35 -5.30 -7.21
CA PHE A 166 -1.04 -4.64 -7.18
C PHE A 166 0.07 -5.53 -6.61
N GLY A 167 -0.24 -6.71 -6.07
CA GLY A 167 0.77 -7.70 -5.69
C GLY A 167 1.46 -7.38 -4.36
N PHE A 168 0.83 -6.56 -3.53
CA PHE A 168 1.29 -6.27 -2.18
C PHE A 168 0.94 -7.37 -1.18
N ASP A 169 -0.20 -8.05 -1.37
CA ASP A 169 -0.63 -9.13 -0.47
C ASP A 169 0.23 -10.38 -0.67
N SER A 170 1.07 -10.68 0.33
CA SER A 170 1.98 -11.82 0.29
C SER A 170 1.29 -13.16 0.53
N VAL A 171 0.07 -13.20 1.09
CA VAL A 171 -0.69 -14.47 1.21
C VAL A 171 -1.12 -14.95 -0.18
N ALA A 172 -1.33 -14.02 -1.10
CA ALA A 172 -1.56 -14.31 -2.50
C ALA A 172 -0.26 -14.65 -3.27
N ALA A 173 0.91 -14.63 -2.60
CA ALA A 173 2.17 -15.08 -3.15
C ALA A 173 2.26 -16.60 -3.07
N TRP A 174 1.96 -17.23 -4.21
CA TRP A 174 2.30 -18.59 -4.61
C TRP A 174 3.26 -19.36 -3.69
N SER A 175 2.83 -20.54 -3.25
CA SER A 175 3.75 -21.58 -2.80
C SER A 175 4.69 -21.95 -3.95
N ALA A 176 5.93 -22.35 -3.62
CA ALA A 176 7.06 -22.55 -4.54
C ALA A 176 6.91 -23.64 -5.62
N LEU A 177 5.69 -24.11 -5.92
CA LEU A 177 5.40 -25.20 -6.86
C LEU A 177 5.07 -24.74 -8.29
N ASP A 178 4.83 -23.44 -8.53
CA ASP A 178 4.25 -22.98 -9.81
C ASP A 178 5.06 -21.86 -10.51
N ILE A 179 6.39 -21.94 -10.46
CA ILE A 179 7.27 -21.01 -11.16
C ILE A 179 7.03 -21.12 -12.68
N GLY A 180 6.48 -20.06 -13.28
CA GLY A 180 6.21 -19.95 -14.72
C GLY A 180 4.74 -19.81 -15.11
N PHE A 181 3.81 -19.85 -14.14
CA PHE A 181 2.36 -19.76 -14.39
C PHE A 181 1.80 -18.38 -13.98
N SER A 182 1.05 -17.73 -14.86
CA SER A 182 0.34 -16.48 -14.59
C SER A 182 -1.17 -16.77 -14.55
N PRO A 183 -1.86 -16.66 -13.40
CA PRO A 183 -3.29 -16.97 -13.31
C PRO A 183 -4.10 -15.94 -14.10
N ASN A 184 -3.61 -14.70 -14.18
CA ASN A 184 -4.25 -13.61 -14.89
C ASN A 184 -4.32 -13.88 -16.39
N ASP A 185 -3.30 -14.49 -16.99
CA ASP A 185 -3.30 -14.86 -18.41
C ASP A 185 -4.22 -16.07 -18.70
N GLN A 186 -4.63 -16.80 -17.66
CA GLN A 186 -5.55 -17.93 -17.71
C GLN A 186 -6.96 -17.61 -17.16
N GLY A 187 -7.24 -16.34 -16.82
CA GLY A 187 -8.53 -15.91 -16.25
C GLY A 187 -8.84 -16.49 -14.86
N MET A 188 -7.85 -17.01 -14.14
CA MET A 188 -8.03 -17.62 -12.82
C MET A 188 -7.99 -16.54 -11.73
N ALA A 189 -9.09 -16.40 -10.99
CA ALA A 189 -9.18 -15.48 -9.87
C ALA A 189 -8.38 -16.00 -8.67
N VAL A 190 -7.60 -15.12 -8.03
CA VAL A 190 -6.88 -15.47 -6.80
C VAL A 190 -7.47 -14.69 -5.65
N ARG A 191 -7.61 -15.36 -4.51
CA ARG A 191 -8.11 -14.76 -3.29
C ARG A 191 -7.05 -13.86 -2.68
N SER A 192 -7.32 -12.55 -2.62
CA SER A 192 -6.51 -11.55 -1.93
C SER A 192 -7.45 -10.56 -1.24
N SER A 193 -6.95 -9.75 -0.30
CA SER A 193 -7.77 -8.70 0.32
C SER A 193 -7.81 -7.44 -0.56
N PRO A 194 -8.99 -7.00 -1.06
CA PRO A 194 -9.10 -5.76 -1.83
C PRO A 194 -8.67 -4.53 -1.03
N ALA A 195 -8.99 -4.52 0.26
CA ALA A 195 -8.62 -3.44 1.17
C ALA A 195 -7.10 -3.36 1.34
N SER A 196 -6.43 -4.49 1.61
CA SER A 196 -4.97 -4.53 1.74
C SER A 196 -4.28 -4.01 0.47
N GLU A 197 -4.71 -4.45 -0.71
CA GLU A 197 -4.09 -4.03 -1.98
C GLU A 197 -4.30 -2.54 -2.28
N LEU A 198 -5.52 -2.01 -2.14
CA LEU A 198 -5.81 -0.58 -2.39
C LEU A 198 -5.13 0.35 -1.38
N LEU A 199 -5.25 0.02 -0.10
CA LEU A 199 -4.67 0.84 0.96
C LEU A 199 -3.15 0.76 0.93
N ALA A 200 -2.55 -0.38 0.57
CA ALA A 200 -1.11 -0.46 0.36
C ALA A 200 -0.64 0.42 -0.79
N ALA A 201 -1.39 0.49 -1.89
CA ALA A 201 -1.08 1.40 -3.01
C ALA A 201 -1.13 2.88 -2.58
N VAL A 202 -2.03 3.25 -1.66
CA VAL A 202 -2.04 4.59 -1.05
C VAL A 202 -0.85 4.76 -0.10
N GLY A 203 -0.61 3.81 0.79
CA GLY A 203 0.43 3.89 1.80
C GLY A 203 1.81 4.01 1.19
N ILE A 204 2.13 3.16 0.20
CA ILE A 204 3.42 3.19 -0.46
C ILE A 204 3.69 4.55 -1.12
N GLN A 205 2.65 5.31 -1.54
CA GLN A 205 2.77 6.64 -2.16
C GLN A 205 3.41 7.69 -1.24
N ARG A 206 3.37 7.53 0.09
CA ARG A 206 4.15 8.36 1.02
C ARG A 206 5.21 7.56 1.77
N PHE A 207 4.86 6.38 2.25
CA PHE A 207 5.68 5.55 3.13
C PHE A 207 6.60 4.67 2.27
N ARG A 208 7.57 5.29 1.60
CA ARG A 208 8.53 4.60 0.73
C ARG A 208 9.52 3.79 1.59
N PRO A 209 9.52 2.46 1.54
CA PRO A 209 10.43 1.65 2.33
C PRO A 209 11.87 1.80 1.82
N LEU A 210 12.83 1.33 2.62
CA LEU A 210 14.21 1.23 2.16
C LEU A 210 14.31 0.10 1.13
N VAL A 211 14.84 0.42 -0.04
CA VAL A 211 15.08 -0.55 -1.12
C VAL A 211 16.58 -0.67 -1.32
N SER A 212 17.08 -1.90 -1.28
CA SER A 212 18.48 -2.24 -1.61
C SER A 212 18.84 -1.82 -3.05
N ASP A 213 20.14 -1.63 -3.31
CA ASP A 213 20.64 -1.18 -4.62
C ASP A 213 20.28 -2.13 -5.76
N ASP A 214 20.26 -3.44 -5.48
CA ASP A 214 19.85 -4.49 -6.44
C ASP A 214 18.32 -4.63 -6.59
N ARG A 215 17.57 -3.87 -5.79
CA ARG A 215 16.10 -3.87 -5.71
C ARG A 215 15.47 -5.22 -5.38
N GLN A 216 16.24 -6.15 -4.84
CA GLN A 216 15.75 -7.48 -4.44
C GLN A 216 15.29 -7.51 -3.00
N THR A 217 15.78 -6.60 -2.16
CA THR A 217 15.47 -6.55 -0.73
C THR A 217 14.78 -5.23 -0.38
N ILE A 218 13.68 -5.32 0.36
CA ILE A 218 12.92 -4.18 0.87
C ILE A 218 12.86 -4.30 2.39
N SER A 219 13.13 -3.20 3.10
CA SER A 219 13.01 -3.10 4.56
C SER A 219 12.05 -1.99 4.98
N TYR A 220 11.28 -2.26 6.02
CA TYR A 220 10.40 -1.28 6.66
C TYR A 220 10.37 -1.51 8.17
N ALA A 221 9.90 -0.53 8.92
CA ALA A 221 9.77 -0.64 10.38
C ALA A 221 8.39 -0.21 10.86
N THR A 222 7.92 -0.88 11.92
CA THR A 222 6.79 -0.41 12.71
C THR A 222 7.23 0.69 13.68
N TRP A 223 6.26 1.35 14.30
CA TRP A 223 6.50 2.34 15.35
C TRP A 223 5.38 2.23 16.39
N SER A 224 5.67 2.53 17.66
CA SER A 224 4.73 2.34 18.78
C SER A 224 4.22 3.64 19.39
N ILE A 225 4.74 4.78 18.95
CA ILE A 225 4.32 6.12 19.38
C ILE A 225 3.26 6.69 18.43
N PRO A 226 2.21 7.37 18.93
CA PRO A 226 1.24 8.04 18.08
C PRO A 226 1.91 9.16 17.29
N VAL A 227 1.84 9.08 15.96
CA VAL A 227 2.41 10.10 15.07
C VAL A 227 1.57 10.25 13.80
N GLY A 228 1.54 11.46 13.25
CA GLY A 228 0.94 11.73 11.94
C GLY A 228 1.77 11.18 10.77
N PRO A 229 1.20 11.18 9.54
CA PRO A 229 1.77 10.47 8.38
C PRO A 229 3.17 10.94 7.98
N THR A 230 3.50 12.23 8.17
CA THR A 230 4.83 12.77 7.82
C THR A 230 5.95 12.16 8.67
N VAL A 231 5.74 12.08 9.99
CA VAL A 231 6.71 11.49 10.91
C VAL A 231 6.70 9.97 10.77
N ALA A 232 5.52 9.38 10.68
CA ALA A 232 5.33 7.94 10.51
C ALA A 232 6.03 7.41 9.25
N ALA A 233 5.97 8.13 8.12
CA ALA A 233 6.66 7.76 6.89
C ALA A 233 8.17 7.67 7.09
N THR A 234 8.75 8.63 7.82
CA THR A 234 10.17 8.62 8.16
C THR A 234 10.53 7.41 9.02
N MET A 235 9.71 7.10 10.03
CA MET A 235 9.91 5.94 10.91
C MET A 235 9.81 4.62 10.13
N ALA A 236 8.84 4.52 9.21
CA ALA A 236 8.64 3.36 8.36
C ALA A 236 9.83 3.08 7.44
N SER A 237 10.48 4.13 6.93
CA SER A 237 11.62 4.02 5.99
C SER A 237 12.97 3.81 6.66
N LEU A 238 13.24 4.51 7.76
CA LEU A 238 14.61 4.69 8.26
C LEU A 238 15.02 3.70 9.35
N ALA A 239 14.15 2.78 9.77
CA ALA A 239 14.41 1.90 10.92
C ALA A 239 14.93 2.70 12.13
N VAL A 240 14.32 3.88 12.39
CA VAL A 240 14.80 4.82 13.40
C VAL A 240 14.72 4.20 14.79
N SER A 241 15.76 4.45 15.60
CA SER A 241 15.80 4.13 17.02
C SER A 241 14.62 4.80 17.76
N GLY A 242 13.60 4.02 18.07
CA GLY A 242 12.37 4.50 18.73
C GLY A 242 11.45 3.40 19.23
N GLY A 243 11.96 2.18 19.43
CA GLY A 243 11.17 1.02 19.87
C GLY A 243 10.38 0.33 18.75
N GLY A 244 10.56 0.73 17.50
CA GLY A 244 10.00 0.08 16.32
C GLY A 244 10.68 -1.24 15.98
N ILE A 245 9.93 -2.18 15.40
CA ILE A 245 10.46 -3.47 14.94
C ILE A 245 10.71 -3.38 13.43
N SER A 246 11.91 -3.77 13.00
CA SER A 246 12.29 -3.77 11.58
C SER A 246 12.02 -5.11 10.93
N TYR A 247 11.49 -5.06 9.72
CA TYR A 247 11.16 -6.21 8.88
C TYR A 247 11.87 -6.09 7.54
N GLU A 248 12.17 -7.24 6.95
CA GLU A 248 12.81 -7.34 5.65
C GLU A 248 12.12 -8.41 4.81
N LEU A 249 11.94 -8.13 3.53
CA LEU A 249 11.40 -9.07 2.55
C LEU A 249 12.24 -9.08 1.28
N SER A 250 12.08 -10.17 0.53
CA SER A 250 12.60 -10.28 -0.83
C SER A 250 11.50 -9.99 -1.84
N VAL A 251 11.86 -9.26 -2.89
CA VAL A 251 11.06 -9.14 -4.11
C VAL A 251 11.09 -10.50 -4.81
N ILE A 252 9.93 -11.06 -5.10
CA ILE A 252 9.78 -12.35 -5.77
C ILE A 252 9.30 -12.14 -7.20
N SER A 253 9.71 -13.01 -8.11
CA SER A 253 9.21 -13.00 -9.49
C SER A 253 7.93 -13.84 -9.60
N ARG A 254 6.89 -13.28 -10.23
CA ARG A 254 5.67 -13.99 -10.67
C ARG A 254 5.63 -14.05 -12.20
N GLY A 255 6.65 -14.66 -12.80
CA GLY A 255 6.81 -14.69 -14.25
C GLY A 255 7.57 -13.45 -14.76
N GLN A 256 6.85 -12.51 -15.38
CA GLN A 256 7.46 -11.30 -15.99
C GLN A 256 7.39 -10.06 -15.08
N TYR A 257 6.87 -10.17 -13.85
CA TYR A 257 6.67 -9.04 -12.95
C TYR A 257 7.01 -9.39 -11.49
N ALA A 258 7.27 -8.34 -10.72
CA ALA A 258 7.62 -8.42 -9.31
C ALA A 258 6.37 -8.54 -8.42
N ALA A 259 6.52 -9.21 -7.28
CA ALA A 259 5.59 -9.16 -6.17
C ALA A 259 6.37 -9.11 -4.86
N LEU A 260 5.70 -8.75 -3.77
CA LEU A 260 6.35 -8.72 -2.46
C LEU A 260 6.25 -10.10 -1.80
N GLY A 261 7.40 -10.63 -1.38
CA GLY A 261 7.45 -11.80 -0.52
C GLY A 261 7.01 -11.49 0.91
N HIS A 262 6.78 -12.54 1.68
CA HIS A 262 6.51 -12.39 3.11
C HIS A 262 7.74 -11.85 3.85
N ALA A 263 7.54 -10.88 4.73
CA ALA A 263 8.63 -10.30 5.48
C ALA A 263 9.02 -11.16 6.67
N LYS A 264 10.25 -10.97 7.13
CA LYS A 264 10.82 -11.58 8.33
C LYS A 264 11.39 -10.49 9.21
N LEU A 265 11.47 -10.77 10.50
CA LEU A 265 12.16 -9.90 11.45
C LEU A 265 13.60 -9.69 11.00
N LYS A 266 14.04 -8.43 10.88
CA LYS A 266 15.41 -8.10 10.54
C LYS A 266 16.30 -8.30 11.77
N GLN A 267 17.05 -9.40 11.81
CA GLN A 267 18.00 -9.67 12.89
C GLN A 267 19.20 -8.71 12.76
N GLY A 268 19.53 -7.96 13.83
CA GLY A 268 20.82 -7.25 13.93
C GLY A 268 20.80 -5.75 14.21
N VAL A 269 19.66 -5.10 14.46
CA VAL A 269 19.67 -3.72 15.01
C VAL A 269 19.58 -3.80 16.53
N SER A 270 20.72 -4.08 17.18
CA SER A 270 20.86 -3.71 18.58
C SER A 270 20.72 -2.19 18.66
N ASN A 271 19.70 -1.71 19.35
CA ASN A 271 19.59 -0.29 19.70
C ASN A 271 20.87 0.12 20.42
N HIS A 272 21.80 0.75 19.71
CA HIS A 272 22.85 1.52 20.36
C HIS A 272 22.16 2.70 21.02
N VAL A 273 21.91 2.55 22.31
CA VAL A 273 21.57 3.65 23.21
C VAL A 273 22.80 4.54 23.25
N TYR A 274 22.79 5.63 22.48
CA TYR A 274 23.64 6.76 22.83
C TYR A 274 22.95 7.44 24.01
N VAL A 275 23.58 7.26 25.18
CA VAL A 275 23.26 7.90 26.46
C VAL A 275 23.37 9.41 26.32
#